data_AF-A0A5Q0BJU1-F1
#
_entry.id   AF-A0A5Q0BJU1-F1
#
_cell.length_a   1.000
_cell.length_b   1.000
_cell.length_c   1.000
_cell.angle_alpha   90.00
_cell.angle_beta   90.00
_cell.angle_gamma   90.00
#
_symmetry.space_group_name_H-M   'P 1'
#
loop_
_entity.id
_entity.type
_entity.pdbx_description
1 polymer ?
#
loop_
_entity_poly.entity_id
_entity_poly.type
_entity_poly.pdbx_seq_one_letter_code
_entity_poly.pdbx_strand_id
1 'polypeptide(L)'
;MSERTYIGIENQNNHAWRVVLLTEQGSIVSGIFENTSLDIAAFCKYISEYCIKPKICLKWRDAGVFELISVISSIPDVEVILMSEAGFKLHNDWIAHNKNELDIKKSLTLANQLAYCAKRFI
;
A
#
# COMPACT_ATOMS: atom_id res chain seq x y z
N MET A 1 -7.54 -18.94 5.67
CA MET A 1 -7.57 -17.69 4.88
C MET A 1 -6.37 -17.75 3.95
N SER A 2 -6.52 -17.47 2.65
CA SER A 2 -5.38 -17.54 1.71
C SER A 2 -4.32 -16.53 2.11
N GLU A 3 -3.06 -16.95 2.20
CA GLU A 3 -1.92 -16.06 2.40
C GLU A 3 -1.94 -15.00 1.31
N ARG A 4 -2.29 -13.77 1.69
CA ARG A 4 -2.39 -12.62 0.81
C ARG A 4 -1.46 -11.54 1.33
N THR A 5 -0.77 -10.87 0.42
CA THR A 5 0.06 -9.71 0.76
C THR A 5 -0.75 -8.44 0.61
N TYR A 6 -0.72 -7.57 1.63
CA TYR A 6 -1.38 -6.26 1.59
C TYR A 6 -0.32 -5.18 1.50
N ILE A 7 -0.45 -4.27 0.55
CA ILE A 7 0.57 -3.28 0.22
C ILE A 7 -0.01 -1.89 0.39
N GLY A 8 0.70 -1.02 1.09
CA GLY A 8 0.39 0.40 1.16
C GLY A 8 1.45 1.23 0.48
N ILE A 9 1.03 2.17 -0.37
CA ILE A 9 1.94 3.07 -1.11
C ILE A 9 1.66 4.52 -0.72
N GLU A 10 2.66 5.16 -0.14
CA GLU A 10 2.66 6.60 0.19
C GLU A 10 3.52 7.36 -0.84
N ASN A 11 2.93 8.34 -1.53
CA ASN A 11 3.70 9.29 -2.33
C ASN A 11 4.39 10.33 -1.42
N GLN A 12 5.72 10.40 -1.49
CA GLN A 12 6.56 11.40 -0.87
C GLN A 12 6.90 12.51 -1.88
N ASN A 13 6.15 13.63 -1.80
CA ASN A 13 6.47 14.91 -2.44
C ASN A 13 6.96 14.82 -3.91
N ASN A 14 6.28 14.00 -4.73
CA ASN A 14 6.33 13.92 -6.20
C ASN A 14 7.41 13.07 -6.88
N HIS A 15 8.37 12.48 -6.17
CA HIS A 15 9.41 11.68 -6.84
C HIS A 15 9.74 10.35 -6.20
N ALA A 16 9.16 10.05 -5.04
CA ALA A 16 9.41 8.78 -4.39
C ALA A 16 8.14 8.21 -3.76
N TRP A 17 8.06 6.90 -3.73
CA TRP A 17 7.00 6.15 -3.10
C TRP A 17 7.58 5.32 -1.97
N ARG A 18 7.04 5.51 -0.76
CA ARG A 18 7.29 4.59 0.33
C ARG A 18 6.32 3.43 0.22
N VAL A 19 6.86 2.22 0.22
CA VAL A 19 6.10 0.98 0.10
C VAL A 19 6.21 0.17 1.39
N VAL A 20 5.07 -0.28 1.88
CA VAL A 20 4.97 -1.16 3.05
C VAL A 20 4.21 -2.40 2.66
N LEU A 21 4.77 -3.55 3.04
CA LEU A 21 4.11 -4.84 2.97
C LEU A 21 3.56 -5.20 4.33
N LEU A 22 2.35 -5.73 4.33
CA LEU A 22 1.70 -6.29 5.50
C LEU A 22 1.35 -7.74 5.19
N THR A 23 1.91 -8.63 6.00
CA THR A 23 1.62 -10.06 5.99
C THR A 23 0.95 -10.44 7.31
N GLU A 24 0.55 -11.71 7.46
CA GLU A 24 0.04 -12.20 8.74
C GLU A 24 1.10 -12.21 9.84
N GLN A 25 2.40 -12.21 9.49
CA GLN A 25 3.49 -12.10 10.48
C GLN A 25 3.77 -10.65 10.91
N GLY A 26 3.18 -9.66 10.26
CA GLY A 26 3.33 -8.24 10.60
C GLY A 26 3.66 -7.34 9.40
N SER A 27 3.96 -6.08 9.68
CA SER A 27 4.34 -5.10 8.65
C SER A 27 5.85 -5.05 8.44
N ILE A 28 6.28 -5.09 7.19
CA ILE A 28 7.66 -4.95 6.74
C ILE A 28 7.73 -3.71 5.85
N VAL A 29 8.61 -2.77 6.19
CA VAL A 29 8.92 -1.65 5.28
C VAL A 29 9.72 -2.23 4.11
N SER A 30 9.14 -2.18 2.91
CA SER A 30 9.73 -2.78 1.71
C SER A 30 10.84 -1.93 1.13
N GLY A 31 10.73 -0.61 1.24
CA GLY A 31 11.68 0.33 0.66
C GLY A 31 11.05 1.65 0.24
N ILE A 32 11.89 2.48 -0.37
CA ILE A 32 11.53 3.70 -1.06
C ILE A 32 11.89 3.49 -2.53
N PHE A 33 10.96 3.76 -3.43
CA PHE A 33 11.13 3.61 -4.88
C PHE A 33 10.94 4.97 -5.54
N GLU A 34 11.84 5.38 -6.43
CA GLU A 34 11.68 6.64 -7.15
C GLU A 34 10.76 6.49 -8.36
N ASN A 35 10.19 7.61 -8.82
CA ASN A 35 9.42 7.66 -10.06
C ASN A 35 10.33 7.63 -11.30
N THR A 36 11.09 6.54 -11.44
CA THR A 36 11.95 6.25 -12.59
C THR A 36 11.55 4.90 -13.18
N SER A 37 11.76 4.71 -14.47
CA SER A 37 11.43 3.44 -15.14
C SER A 37 12.19 2.24 -14.53
N LEU A 38 13.40 2.47 -14.01
CA LEU A 38 14.21 1.43 -13.35
C LEU A 38 13.58 0.99 -12.03
N ASP A 39 13.20 1.95 -11.18
CA ASP A 39 12.62 1.65 -9.87
C ASP A 39 11.20 1.12 -9.96
N ILE A 40 10.42 1.57 -10.95
CA ILE A 40 9.12 0.98 -11.27
C ILE A 40 9.29 -0.49 -11.66
N ALA A 41 10.26 -0.82 -12.52
CA ALA A 41 10.53 -2.20 -12.91
C ALA A 41 11.01 -3.05 -11.71
N ALA A 42 11.87 -2.50 -10.86
CA ALA A 42 12.32 -3.15 -9.63
C ALA A 42 11.15 -3.41 -8.66
N PHE A 43 10.24 -2.46 -8.52
CA PHE A 43 9.03 -2.62 -7.71
C PHE A 43 8.10 -3.72 -8.26
N CYS A 44 7.88 -3.76 -9.57
CA CYS A 44 7.04 -4.78 -10.19
C CYS A 44 7.64 -6.18 -10.06
N LYS A 45 8.97 -6.29 -10.23
CA LYS A 45 9.70 -7.53 -9.98
C LYS A 45 9.56 -7.96 -8.52
N TYR A 46 9.73 -7.04 -7.59
CA TYR A 46 9.56 -7.30 -6.16
C TYR A 46 8.16 -7.82 -5.83
N ILE A 47 7.10 -7.19 -6.36
CA ILE A 47 5.73 -7.67 -6.17
C ILE A 47 5.58 -9.10 -6.71
N SER A 48 6.08 -9.35 -7.91
CA SER A 48 5.93 -10.65 -8.59
C SER A 48 6.68 -11.79 -7.89
N GLU A 49 7.83 -11.50 -7.28
CA GLU A 49 8.68 -12.51 -6.62
C GLU A 49 8.25 -12.79 -5.18
N TYR A 50 7.77 -11.78 -4.44
CA TYR A 50 7.58 -11.87 -2.99
C TYR A 50 6.14 -11.74 -2.51
N CYS A 51 5.19 -11.37 -3.38
CA CYS A 51 3.80 -11.16 -2.97
C CYS A 51 2.87 -12.24 -3.50
N ILE A 52 1.97 -12.71 -2.63
CA ILE A 52 0.92 -13.66 -3.01
C ILE A 52 -0.39 -12.88 -3.14
N LYS A 53 -0.97 -12.88 -4.35
CA LYS A 53 -2.23 -12.19 -4.69
C LYS A 53 -2.30 -10.76 -4.14
N PRO A 54 -1.33 -9.89 -4.44
CA PRO A 54 -1.19 -8.63 -3.72
C PRO A 54 -2.46 -7.76 -3.81
N LYS A 55 -2.83 -7.14 -2.68
CA LYS A 55 -3.84 -6.09 -2.62
C LYS A 55 -3.16 -4.78 -2.25
N ILE A 56 -3.18 -3.83 -3.17
CA ILE A 56 -2.44 -2.58 -3.07
C ILE A 56 -3.41 -1.46 -2.79
N CYS A 57 -3.15 -0.66 -1.76
CA CYS A 57 -3.92 0.53 -1.45
C CYS A 57 -3.02 1.77 -1.51
N LEU A 58 -3.50 2.78 -2.23
CA LEU A 58 -2.79 4.04 -2.42
C LEU A 58 -3.76 5.21 -2.56
N LYS A 59 -3.30 6.42 -2.23
CA LYS A 59 -4.08 7.64 -2.42
C LYS A 59 -3.80 8.22 -3.80
N TRP A 60 -4.85 8.60 -4.50
CA TRP A 60 -4.72 9.38 -5.73
C TRP A 60 -4.42 10.84 -5.35
N ARG A 61 -3.29 11.38 -5.80
CA ARG A 61 -2.89 12.78 -5.54
C ARG A 61 -2.41 13.51 -6.79
N ASP A 62 -1.77 12.80 -7.70
CA ASP A 62 -1.14 13.36 -8.89
C ASP A 62 -1.18 12.36 -10.06
N ALA A 63 -0.79 12.82 -11.25
CA ALA A 63 -0.81 12.01 -12.46
C ALA A 63 0.17 10.82 -12.43
N GLY A 64 1.28 10.93 -11.69
CA GLY A 64 2.28 9.86 -11.59
C GLY A 64 1.74 8.61 -10.90
N VAL A 65 0.70 8.76 -10.07
CA VAL A 65 -0.03 7.62 -9.50
C VAL A 65 -0.71 6.77 -10.59
N PHE A 66 -1.25 7.37 -11.65
CA PHE A 66 -1.92 6.62 -12.71
C PHE A 66 -0.93 5.85 -13.59
N GLU A 67 0.25 6.42 -13.83
CA GLU A 67 1.35 5.72 -14.52
C GLU A 67 1.77 4.50 -13.72
N LEU A 68 2.02 4.67 -12.41
CA LEU A 68 2.32 3.57 -11.51
C LEU A 68 1.23 2.49 -11.57
N ILE A 69 -0.05 2.87 -11.41
CA ILE A 69 -1.18 1.92 -11.48
C ILE A 69 -1.19 1.16 -12.80
N SER A 70 -1.00 1.84 -13.94
CA SER A 70 -1.01 1.19 -15.25
C SER A 70 0.02 0.06 -15.35
N VAL A 71 1.18 0.24 -14.72
CA VAL A 71 2.23 -0.76 -14.71
C VAL A 71 1.90 -1.87 -13.71
N ILE A 72 1.53 -1.55 -12.46
CA ILE A 72 1.29 -2.59 -11.46
C ILE A 72 0.04 -3.44 -11.80
N SER A 73 -0.97 -2.85 -12.44
CA SER A 73 -2.16 -3.56 -12.90
C SER A 73 -1.88 -4.56 -14.04
N SER A 74 -0.69 -4.53 -14.64
CA SER A 74 -0.27 -5.55 -15.61
C SER A 74 0.21 -6.85 -14.94
N ILE A 75 0.49 -6.81 -13.63
CA ILE A 75 0.92 -7.98 -12.87
C ILE A 75 -0.31 -8.87 -12.60
N PRO A 76 -0.23 -10.20 -12.82
CA PRO A 76 -1.33 -11.11 -12.55
C PRO A 76 -1.77 -11.10 -11.08
N ASP A 77 -3.07 -11.29 -10.85
CA ASP A 77 -3.69 -11.42 -9.52
C ASP A 77 -3.50 -10.21 -8.57
N VAL A 78 -3.10 -9.06 -9.11
CA VAL A 78 -3.00 -7.81 -8.36
C VAL A 78 -4.34 -7.10 -8.31
N GLU A 79 -4.74 -6.72 -7.10
CA GLU A 79 -5.90 -5.86 -6.88
C GLU A 79 -5.43 -4.49 -6.41
N VAL A 80 -5.95 -3.44 -7.04
CA VAL A 80 -5.58 -2.05 -6.72
C VAL A 80 -6.80 -1.31 -6.17
N ILE A 81 -6.62 -0.71 -4.99
CA ILE A 81 -7.63 0.09 -4.29
C ILE A 81 -7.17 1.55 -4.25
N LEU A 82 -7.90 2.39 -4.97
CA LEU A 82 -7.75 3.84 -4.91
C LEU A 82 -8.48 4.39 -3.68
N MET A 83 -7.72 4.88 -2.72
CA MET A 83 -8.25 5.42 -1.47
C MET A 83 -8.50 6.93 -1.59
N SER A 84 -9.73 7.34 -1.31
CA SER A 84 -10.08 8.75 -1.18
C SER A 84 -9.66 9.30 0.19
N GLU A 85 -9.49 10.62 0.30
CA GLU A 85 -9.21 11.27 1.59
C GLU A 85 -10.31 10.99 2.62
N ALA A 86 -11.58 11.02 2.19
CA ALA A 86 -12.72 10.76 3.05
C ALA A 86 -12.75 9.30 3.55
N GLY A 87 -12.54 8.33 2.65
CA GLY A 87 -12.48 6.91 3.02
C GLY A 87 -11.31 6.63 3.97
N PHE A 88 -10.16 7.25 3.72
CA PHE A 88 -8.99 7.13 4.57
C PHE A 88 -9.24 7.69 5.97
N LYS A 89 -9.89 8.85 6.07
CA LYS A 89 -10.25 9.46 7.36
C LYS A 89 -11.20 8.56 8.14
N LEU A 90 -12.26 8.06 7.50
CA LEU A 90 -13.21 7.15 8.13
C LEU A 90 -12.53 5.88 8.65
N HIS A 91 -11.61 5.31 7.88
CA HIS A 91 -10.83 4.14 8.31
C HIS A 91 -9.95 4.46 9.53
N ASN A 92 -9.24 5.59 9.52
CA ASN A 92 -8.40 6.02 10.63
C ASN A 92 -9.18 6.35 11.90
N ASP A 93 -10.37 6.92 11.75
CA ASP A 93 -11.29 7.18 12.86
C ASP A 93 -11.77 5.85 13.44
N TRP A 94 -12.14 4.87 12.61
CA TRP A 94 -12.49 3.53 13.05
C TRP A 94 -11.36 2.83 13.81
N ILE A 95 -10.11 2.89 13.32
CA ILE A 95 -8.94 2.34 14.04
C ILE A 95 -8.81 2.97 15.43
N ALA A 96 -9.03 4.28 15.54
CA ALA A 96 -8.92 5.01 16.80
C ALA A 96 -9.92 4.55 17.87
N HIS A 97 -11.01 3.90 17.48
CA HIS A 97 -12.03 3.39 18.41
C HIS A 97 -11.83 1.92 18.77
N ASN A 98 -10.89 1.22 18.10
CA ASN A 98 -10.58 -0.18 18.35
C ASN A 98 -9.29 -0.29 19.17
N LYS A 99 -9.43 -0.56 20.49
CA LYS A 99 -8.32 -0.61 21.45
C LYS A 99 -7.15 -1.53 21.03
N ASN A 100 -7.43 -2.64 20.35
CA ASN A 100 -6.41 -3.58 19.87
C ASN A 100 -5.60 -3.04 18.67
N GLU A 101 -6.10 -2.03 17.95
CA GLU A 101 -5.42 -1.41 16.81
C GLU A 101 -4.90 0.01 17.14
N LEU A 102 -5.02 0.43 18.40
CA LEU A 102 -4.58 1.76 18.86
C LEU A 102 -3.06 1.86 18.99
N ASP A 103 -2.40 0.76 19.39
CA ASP A 103 -0.94 0.66 19.49
C ASP A 103 -0.28 0.66 18.12
N ILE A 104 -1.00 0.14 17.11
CA ILE A 104 -0.62 0.21 15.70
C ILE A 104 -0.55 1.70 15.32
N LYS A 105 -1.62 2.47 15.50
CA LYS A 105 -1.75 3.87 15.03
C LYS A 105 -0.65 4.85 15.48
N LYS A 106 -0.03 4.67 16.65
CA LYS A 106 0.92 5.65 17.24
C LYS A 106 2.32 5.68 16.58
N SER A 107 2.69 4.71 15.75
CA SER A 107 4.00 4.67 15.07
C SER A 107 3.96 4.40 13.57
N LEU A 108 2.77 4.33 12.95
CA LEU A 108 2.65 4.02 11.53
C LEU A 108 2.89 5.23 10.63
N THR A 109 3.69 5.01 9.59
CA THR A 109 3.72 5.85 8.39
C THR A 109 2.38 5.79 7.65
N LEU A 110 2.12 6.74 6.74
CA LEU A 110 0.93 6.71 5.88
C LEU A 110 0.90 5.43 5.03
N ALA A 111 2.06 4.96 4.53
CA ALA A 111 2.14 3.69 3.82
C ALA A 111 1.68 2.51 4.68
N ASN A 112 2.07 2.44 5.95
CA ASN A 112 1.58 1.41 6.86
C ASN A 112 0.05 1.48 7.01
N GLN A 113 -0.51 2.68 7.23
CA GLN A 113 -1.96 2.86 7.37
C GLN A 113 -2.72 2.40 6.11
N LEU A 114 -2.17 2.66 4.92
CA LEU A 114 -2.73 2.19 3.66
C LEU A 114 -2.64 0.66 3.49
N ALA A 115 -1.56 0.02 3.96
CA ALA A 115 -1.47 -1.44 3.96
C ALA A 115 -2.56 -2.09 4.84
N TYR A 116 -2.87 -1.49 5.99
CA TYR A 116 -4.01 -1.91 6.82
C TYR A 116 -5.37 -1.64 6.16
N CYS A 117 -5.50 -0.54 5.41
CA CYS A 117 -6.69 -0.33 4.57
C CYS A 117 -6.85 -1.49 3.58
N ALA A 118 -5.78 -1.82 2.83
CA ALA A 118 -5.78 -2.95 1.91
C ALA A 118 -6.21 -4.26 2.59
N LYS A 119 -5.74 -4.55 3.81
CA LYS A 119 -6.15 -5.76 4.56
C LYS A 119 -7.66 -5.84 4.83
N ARG A 120 -8.32 -4.70 4.99
CA ARG A 120 -9.68 -4.64 5.56
C ARG A 120 -10.79 -4.46 4.54
N PHE A 121 -10.50 -3.88 3.38
CA PHE A 121 -11.45 -3.82 2.28
C PHE A 121 -11.51 -5.20 1.60
N ILE A 122 -12.59 -5.94 1.84
CA ILE A 122 -12.94 -7.22 1.21
C ILE A 122 -13.97 -6.95 0.11
#